data_AF-A0A673IHV7-F1
#
_entry.id   AF-A0A673IHV7-F1
#
_cell.length_a   1.000
_cell.length_b   1.000
_cell.length_c   1.000
_cell.angle_alpha   90.00
_cell.angle_beta   90.00
_cell.angle_gamma   90.00
#
_symmetry.space_group_name_H-M   'P 1'
#
loop_
_entity.id
_entity.type
_entity.pdbx_description
1 polymer ?
#
loop_
_entity_poly.entity_id
_entity_poly.type
_entity_poly.pdbx_seq_one_letter_code
_entity_poly.pdbx_strand_id
1 'polypeptide(L)'
;MLAMDEGVVEEWLSEFKTLPDTAVSSYAASLKDKGSLVPALYKVIRENYSDLLEPVCHQLFEFYRSGEPCLQRFTLQFLPELVWSYLSVTAARDPHCSGCIEALLLGIYNLMRIKYTCININKPQ
;
A
#
# COMPACT_ATOMS: atom_id res chain seq x y z
N MET A 1 5.32 -22.04 7.73
CA MET A 1 4.48 -20.87 8.07
C MET A 1 4.65 -19.73 7.08
N LEU A 2 5.89 -19.38 6.66
CA LEU A 2 6.17 -18.37 5.62
C LEU A 2 5.39 -18.56 4.31
N ALA A 3 5.36 -19.79 3.77
CA ALA A 3 4.66 -20.09 2.51
C ALA A 3 3.13 -19.87 2.55
N MET A 4 2.49 -19.90 3.74
CA MET A 4 1.06 -19.59 3.84
C MET A 4 0.81 -18.08 3.76
N ASP A 5 1.70 -17.27 4.35
CA ASP A 5 1.56 -15.81 4.34
C ASP A 5 1.83 -15.24 2.94
N GLU A 6 2.85 -15.75 2.25
CA GLU A 6 3.15 -15.40 0.84
C GLU A 6 1.99 -15.76 -0.08
N GLY A 7 1.43 -16.97 0.06
CA GLY A 7 0.27 -17.40 -0.75
C GLY A 7 -0.96 -16.51 -0.56
N VAL A 8 -1.22 -16.04 0.66
CA VAL A 8 -2.31 -15.08 0.92
C VAL A 8 -2.08 -13.74 0.20
N VAL A 9 -0.84 -13.26 0.17
CA VAL A 9 -0.48 -12.02 -0.53
C VAL A 9 -0.56 -12.20 -2.04
N GLU A 10 -0.08 -13.31 -2.58
CA GLU A 10 -0.18 -13.63 -4.02
C GLU A 10 -1.62 -13.75 -4.50
N GLU A 11 -2.48 -14.40 -3.71
CA GLU A 11 -3.91 -14.48 -3.98
C GLU A 11 -4.53 -13.08 -4.01
N TRP A 12 -4.23 -12.26 -3.01
CA TRP A 12 -4.71 -10.87 -2.93
C TRP A 12 -4.24 -9.99 -4.11
N LEU A 13 -2.99 -10.15 -4.54
CA LEU A 13 -2.45 -9.46 -5.72
C LEU A 13 -3.16 -9.92 -7.00
N SER A 14 -3.44 -11.21 -7.11
CA SER A 14 -4.11 -11.78 -8.29
C SER A 14 -5.58 -11.40 -8.38
N GLU A 15 -6.28 -11.44 -7.26
CA GLU A 15 -7.70 -11.10 -7.16
C GLU A 15 -7.95 -9.65 -7.62
N PHE A 16 -7.15 -8.70 -7.13
CA PHE A 16 -7.30 -7.30 -7.51
C PHE A 16 -6.97 -7.05 -9.00
N LYS A 17 -5.95 -7.72 -9.55
CA LYS A 17 -5.61 -7.61 -10.99
C LYS A 17 -6.75 -8.05 -11.92
N THR A 18 -7.56 -9.02 -11.48
CA THR A 18 -8.69 -9.54 -12.26
C THR A 18 -10.01 -8.81 -11.98
N LEU A 19 -10.02 -7.89 -11.02
CA LEU A 19 -11.21 -7.21 -10.56
C LEU A 19 -11.66 -6.15 -11.59
N PRO A 20 -12.94 -6.12 -12.01
CA PRO A 20 -13.45 -5.03 -12.84
C PRO A 20 -13.60 -3.74 -12.02
N ASP A 21 -13.41 -2.59 -12.67
CA ASP A 21 -13.49 -1.26 -12.04
C ASP A 21 -14.83 -1.02 -11.31
N THR A 22 -15.92 -1.63 -11.80
CA THR A 22 -17.26 -1.53 -11.21
C THR A 22 -17.39 -2.26 -9.86
N ALA A 23 -16.50 -3.20 -9.55
CA ALA A 23 -16.51 -4.00 -8.33
C ALA A 23 -15.56 -3.47 -7.24
N VAL A 24 -14.78 -2.42 -7.52
CA VAL A 24 -13.75 -1.88 -6.61
C VAL A 24 -14.32 -1.50 -5.25
N SER A 25 -15.47 -0.83 -5.18
CA SER A 25 -16.08 -0.44 -3.89
C SER A 25 -16.59 -1.66 -3.10
N SER A 26 -17.18 -2.64 -3.78
CA SER A 26 -17.61 -3.90 -3.14
C SER A 26 -16.42 -4.69 -2.59
N TYR A 27 -15.32 -4.73 -3.32
CA TYR A 27 -14.07 -5.34 -2.89
C TYR A 27 -13.46 -4.60 -1.69
N ALA A 28 -13.46 -3.26 -1.73
CA ALA A 28 -12.96 -2.45 -0.62
C ALA A 28 -13.72 -2.71 0.68
N ALA A 29 -15.02 -2.98 0.59
CA ALA A 29 -15.85 -3.32 1.73
C ALA A 29 -15.56 -4.73 2.30
N SER A 30 -15.10 -5.68 1.47
CA SER A 30 -14.79 -7.06 1.88
C SER A 30 -13.37 -7.25 2.41
N LEU A 31 -12.44 -6.30 2.14
CA LEU A 31 -11.06 -6.38 2.64
C LEU A 31 -10.96 -6.51 4.16
N LYS A 32 -11.91 -5.92 4.91
CA LYS A 32 -11.97 -6.02 6.38
C LYS A 32 -12.21 -7.46 6.87
N ASP A 33 -12.82 -8.30 6.03
CA ASP A 33 -13.16 -9.69 6.36
C ASP A 33 -11.98 -10.63 6.10
N LYS A 34 -10.93 -10.16 5.40
CA LYS A 34 -9.69 -10.89 5.12
C LYS A 34 -8.69 -10.75 6.27
N GLY A 35 -9.03 -11.34 7.42
CA GLY A 35 -8.27 -11.19 8.67
C GLY A 35 -6.80 -11.63 8.60
N SER A 36 -6.44 -12.56 7.70
CA SER A 36 -5.06 -13.02 7.49
C SER A 36 -4.21 -12.11 6.60
N LEU A 37 -4.85 -11.26 5.78
CA LEU A 37 -4.14 -10.43 4.80
C LEU A 37 -3.31 -9.34 5.47
N VAL A 38 -3.87 -8.65 6.46
CA VAL A 38 -3.18 -7.54 7.13
C VAL A 38 -1.87 -8.01 7.80
N PRO A 39 -1.87 -9.09 8.63
CA PRO A 39 -0.64 -9.64 9.18
C PRO A 39 0.37 -10.06 8.12
N ALA A 40 -0.07 -10.69 7.02
CA ALA A 40 0.81 -11.11 5.94
C ALA A 40 1.48 -9.92 5.23
N LEU A 41 0.73 -8.84 4.98
CA LEU A 41 1.27 -7.59 4.40
C LEU A 41 2.27 -6.91 5.33
N TYR A 42 2.00 -6.85 6.63
CA TYR A 42 2.97 -6.32 7.60
C TYR A 42 4.29 -7.09 7.57
N LYS A 43 4.21 -8.41 7.42
CA LYS A 43 5.38 -9.27 7.33
C LYS A 43 6.20 -8.99 6.07
N VAL A 44 5.56 -8.91 4.91
CA VAL A 44 6.24 -8.56 3.64
C VAL A 44 6.90 -7.18 3.72
N ILE A 45 6.23 -6.18 4.30
CA ILE A 45 6.80 -4.82 4.44
C ILE A 45 8.01 -4.80 5.38
N ARG A 46 7.99 -5.63 6.43
CA ARG A 46 9.10 -5.77 7.37
C ARG A 46 10.26 -6.56 6.77
N GLU A 47 9.97 -7.59 5.99
CA GLU A 47 10.93 -8.39 5.23
C GLU A 47 11.25 -7.68 3.90
N ASN A 48 11.93 -6.53 4.00
CA ASN A 48 12.28 -5.61 2.91
C ASN A 48 13.05 -6.22 1.71
N TYR A 49 13.47 -7.49 1.77
CA TYR A 49 14.10 -8.24 0.68
C TYR A 49 13.15 -9.23 -0.02
N SER A 50 11.86 -9.23 0.31
CA SER A 50 10.88 -10.11 -0.32
C SER A 50 10.59 -9.68 -1.77
N ASP A 51 10.54 -10.65 -2.69
CA ASP A 51 10.12 -10.45 -4.09
C ASP A 51 8.68 -9.92 -4.20
N LEU A 52 7.87 -10.09 -3.15
CA LEU A 52 6.49 -9.60 -3.08
C LEU A 52 6.40 -8.13 -2.68
N LEU A 53 7.48 -7.51 -2.22
CA LEU A 53 7.44 -6.14 -1.70
C LEU A 53 7.06 -5.12 -2.79
N GLU A 54 7.69 -5.22 -3.97
CA GLU A 54 7.41 -4.31 -5.08
C GLU A 54 5.94 -4.39 -5.56
N PRO A 55 5.36 -5.57 -5.86
CA PRO A 55 3.96 -5.65 -6.26
C PRO A 55 3.00 -5.24 -5.14
N VAL A 56 3.34 -5.50 -3.87
CA VAL A 56 2.56 -5.00 -2.72
C VAL A 56 2.56 -3.47 -2.67
N CYS A 57 3.74 -2.85 -2.76
CA CYS A 57 3.87 -1.38 -2.77
C CYS A 57 3.09 -0.77 -3.94
N HIS A 58 3.15 -1.38 -5.13
CA HIS A 58 2.41 -0.93 -6.29
C HIS A 58 0.89 -1.01 -6.08
N GLN A 59 0.38 -2.14 -5.58
CA GLN A 59 -1.05 -2.31 -5.33
C GLN A 59 -1.56 -1.37 -4.22
N LEU A 60 -0.77 -1.16 -3.16
CA LEU A 60 -1.09 -0.18 -2.11
C LEU A 60 -1.16 1.26 -2.66
N PHE A 61 -0.29 1.61 -3.60
CA PHE A 61 -0.34 2.90 -4.29
C PHE A 61 -1.62 3.03 -5.12
N GLU A 62 -1.98 2.00 -5.90
CA GLU A 62 -3.22 1.97 -6.68
C GLU A 62 -4.47 2.10 -5.80
N PHE A 63 -4.48 1.43 -4.65
CA PHE A 63 -5.54 1.57 -3.64
C PHE A 63 -5.69 3.00 -3.17
N TYR A 64 -4.58 3.68 -2.87
CA TYR A 64 -4.59 5.07 -2.45
C TYR A 64 -5.05 6.02 -3.58
N ARG A 65 -4.58 5.76 -4.81
CA ARG A 65 -4.88 6.51 -6.04
C ARG A 65 -6.35 6.39 -6.46
N SER A 66 -7.02 5.28 -6.17
CA SER A 66 -8.41 4.98 -6.57
C SER A 66 -9.45 6.03 -6.15
N GLY A 67 -9.18 6.79 -5.09
CA GLY A 67 -10.16 7.71 -4.52
C GLY A 67 -11.10 7.07 -3.49
N GLU A 68 -11.16 5.74 -3.41
CA GLU A 68 -12.09 5.02 -2.54
C GLU A 68 -11.69 5.14 -1.06
N PRO A 69 -12.55 5.68 -0.18
CA PRO A 69 -12.18 5.94 1.23
C PRO A 69 -11.77 4.69 2.02
N CYS A 70 -12.34 3.53 1.70
CA CYS A 70 -11.99 2.27 2.35
C CYS A 70 -10.59 1.80 1.94
N LEU A 71 -10.25 1.88 0.65
CA LEU A 71 -8.92 1.51 0.14
C LEU A 71 -7.84 2.48 0.62
N GLN A 72 -8.14 3.78 0.66
CA GLN A 72 -7.20 4.76 1.21
C GLN A 72 -6.89 4.50 2.68
N ARG A 73 -7.91 4.23 3.50
CA ARG A 73 -7.71 3.88 4.92
C ARG A 73 -6.94 2.57 5.06
N PHE A 74 -7.23 1.59 4.22
CA PHE A 74 -6.50 0.32 4.18
C PHE A 74 -5.02 0.54 3.87
N THR A 75 -4.65 1.37 2.89
CA THR A 75 -3.25 1.68 2.62
C THR A 75 -2.58 2.43 3.77
N LEU A 76 -3.28 3.43 4.34
CA LEU A 76 -2.71 4.30 5.38
C LEU A 76 -2.40 3.58 6.70
N GLN A 77 -3.04 2.44 6.99
CA GLN A 77 -2.74 1.67 8.20
C GLN A 77 -1.29 1.14 8.20
N PHE A 78 -0.70 0.91 7.02
CA PHE A 78 0.67 0.42 6.87
C PHE A 78 1.72 1.53 6.89
N LEU A 79 1.30 2.81 6.87
CA LEU A 79 2.20 3.96 6.80
C LEU A 79 3.26 3.97 7.92
N PRO A 80 2.94 3.67 9.20
CA PRO A 80 3.96 3.63 10.25
C PRO A 80 5.06 2.60 9.99
N GLU A 81 4.69 1.41 9.50
CA GLU A 81 5.65 0.34 9.21
C GLU A 81 6.47 0.65 7.95
N LEU A 82 5.85 1.23 6.92
CA LEU A 82 6.56 1.69 5.72
C LEU A 82 7.62 2.75 6.06
N VAL A 83 7.28 3.71 6.92
CA VAL A 83 8.23 4.74 7.37
C VAL A 83 9.34 4.12 8.22
N TRP A 84 8.99 3.21 9.14
CA TRP A 84 9.99 2.49 9.93
C TRP A 84 10.97 1.69 9.06
N SER A 85 10.45 0.92 8.09
CA SER A 85 11.23 0.11 7.16
C SER A 85 12.19 0.99 6.34
N TYR A 86 11.67 2.08 5.77
CA TYR A 86 12.47 3.08 5.04
C TYR A 86 13.61 3.66 5.90
N LEU A 87 13.31 4.12 7.12
CA LEU A 87 14.32 4.71 8.00
C LEU A 87 15.36 3.68 8.45
N SER A 88 14.95 2.43 8.69
CA SER A 88 15.83 1.34 9.11
C SER A 88 16.84 0.99 8.01
N VAL A 89 16.37 0.87 6.77
CA VAL A 89 17.22 0.65 5.58
C VAL A 89 18.20 1.79 5.39
N THR A 90 17.70 3.03 5.43
CA THR A 90 18.51 4.23 5.23
C THR A 90 19.61 4.32 6.29
N ALA A 91 19.30 3.99 7.55
CA ALA A 91 20.27 3.97 8.64
C ALA A 91 21.31 2.85 8.49
N ALA A 92 20.91 1.67 7.97
CA ALA A 92 21.79 0.55 7.72
C ALA A 92 22.76 0.75 6.54
N ARG A 93 22.56 1.81 5.72
CA ARG A 93 23.30 2.10 4.49
C ARG A 93 23.32 0.91 3.52
N ASP A 94 22.23 0.15 3.47
CA ASP A 94 22.14 -1.00 2.59
C ASP A 94 21.89 -0.54 1.14
N PRO A 95 22.83 -0.78 0.20
CA PRO A 95 22.70 -0.36 -1.20
C PRO A 95 21.68 -1.17 -2.01
N HIS A 96 21.14 -2.27 -1.47
CA HIS A 96 20.37 -3.26 -2.22
C HIS A 96 18.84 -3.16 -2.08
N CYS A 97 18.31 -2.10 -1.47
CA CYS A 97 16.86 -1.92 -1.40
C CYS A 97 16.24 -1.46 -2.73
N SER A 98 15.09 -2.04 -3.08
CA SER A 98 14.41 -1.84 -4.36
C SER A 98 13.83 -0.45 -4.60
N GLY A 99 13.89 0.46 -3.61
CA GLY A 99 13.36 1.82 -3.73
C GLY A 99 11.83 1.92 -3.77
N CYS A 100 11.11 0.78 -3.67
CA CYS A 100 9.67 0.73 -3.86
C CYS A 100 8.88 1.37 -2.71
N ILE A 101 9.40 1.28 -1.48
CA ILE A 101 8.82 1.94 -0.29
C ILE A 101 8.96 3.45 -0.43
N GLU A 102 10.13 3.94 -0.86
CA GLU A 102 10.39 5.34 -1.14
C GLU A 102 9.43 5.89 -2.20
N ALA A 103 9.28 5.15 -3.30
CA ALA A 103 8.35 5.51 -4.37
C ALA A 103 6.90 5.58 -3.88
N LEU A 104 6.46 4.61 -3.08
CA LEU A 104 5.12 4.57 -2.48
C LEU A 104 4.90 5.77 -1.54
N LEU A 105 5.81 6.01 -0.60
CA LEU A 105 5.72 7.11 0.36
C LEU A 105 5.69 8.47 -0.35
N LEU A 106 6.55 8.66 -1.36
CA LEU A 106 6.58 9.88 -2.16
C LEU A 106 5.30 10.05 -2.97
N GLY A 107 4.76 8.96 -3.53
CA GLY A 107 3.49 8.94 -4.24
C GLY A 107 2.31 9.34 -3.34
N ILE A 108 2.22 8.78 -2.14
CA ILE A 108 1.21 9.15 -1.14
C ILE A 108 1.32 10.64 -0.77
N TYR A 109 2.53 11.12 -0.48
CA TYR A 109 2.78 12.52 -0.13
C TYR A 109 2.33 13.48 -1.26
N ASN A 110 2.68 13.17 -2.50
CA ASN A 110 2.33 13.99 -3.65
C ASN A 110 0.81 14.05 -3.86
N LEU A 111 0.13 12.91 -3.82
CA LEU A 111 -1.33 12.85 -3.96
C LEU A 111 -2.07 13.53 -2.81
N MET A 112 -1.57 13.36 -1.58
CA MET A 112 -2.07 14.09 -0.41
C MET A 112 -1.98 15.60 -0.65
N ARG A 113 -0.81 16.10 -1.03
CA ARG A 113 -0.57 17.53 -1.30
C ARG A 113 -1.48 18.09 -2.40
N ILE A 114 -1.62 17.38 -3.52
CA ILE A 114 -2.48 17.81 -4.63
C ILE A 114 -3.93 17.96 -4.16
N LYS A 115 -4.46 17.02 -3.37
CA LYS A 115 -5.80 17.12 -2.81
C LYS A 115 -5.97 18.37 -1.94
N TYR A 116 -5.01 18.66 -1.04
CA TYR A 116 -5.06 19.88 -0.22
C TYR A 116 -4.96 21.17 -1.02
N THR A 117 -4.11 21.21 -2.06
CA THR A 117 -3.97 22.38 -2.93
C THR A 117 -5.25 22.63 -3.74
N CYS A 118 -5.83 21.59 -4.35
CA CYS A 118 -7.09 21.72 -5.10
C CYS A 118 -8.27 22.11 -4.20
N ILE A 119 -8.33 21.63 -2.96
CA ILE A 119 -9.36 22.04 -1.99
C ILE A 119 -9.23 23.53 -1.64
N ASN A 120 -8.01 24.03 -1.48
CA ASN A 120 -7.78 25.44 -1.10
C ASN A 120 -7.98 26.43 -2.26
N ILE A 121 -7.86 26.00 -3.53
CA ILE A 121 -8.19 26.84 -4.69
C ILE A 121 -9.71 27.00 -4.86
N ASN A 122 -10.51 26.01 -4.45
CA ASN A 122 -11.97 26.01 -4.62
C ASN A 122 -12.75 26.61 -3.43
N LYS A 123 -12.09 27.24 -2.46
CA LYS A 123 -12.79 28.02 -1.43
C LYS A 123 -13.15 29.40 -1.98
N PRO A 124 -14.44 29.77 -2.06
CA PRO A 124 -14.80 31.16 -2.35
C PRO A 124 -14.27 32.07 -1.23
N GLN A 125 -13.74 33.24 -1.62
CA GLN A 125 -13.36 34.31 -0.70
C GLN A 125 -14.59 34.92 -0.02
#